data_AF-A0AAU5W8J6-F1
#
_entry.id   AF-A0AAU5W8J6-F1
#
_cell.length_a   1.000
_cell.length_b   1.000
_cell.length_c   1.000
_cell.angle_alpha   90.00
_cell.angle_beta   90.00
_cell.angle_gamma   90.00
#
_symmetry.space_group_name_H-M   'P 1'
#
loop_
_entity.id
_entity.type
_entity.pdbx_description
1 polymer ?
#
loop_
_entity_poly.entity_id
_entity_poly.type
_entity_poly.pdbx_seq_one_letter_code
_entity_poly.pdbx_strand_id
1 'polypeptide(L)'
;MTVILILLCLAIAGRELYLAFERKKPASAPEIADLRTQLAALRGTRDELERFRAAQAKRLDRLAADQEERFELLTGDRSRDDGALRETDARVRSLVAQINERMLPDVNARLSRQREIADRLTADVGALRAHLVGRLDQAVAASLGADPPDLVTGALTGGSSPAEEADGLTLIGLYEAFAERYELRVELTHPVEQDGFWLVRYYLSGRSPRGLERDFIDLLGGLRTGRTGGGPPADDAVRDLLQELHGIDKGCVQLGPLLIVRTAEALLCGVLPLAELLRPDAAALVADPALAADRLRCLPEGRFCDVSGWSALRE
;
A
#
# COMPACT_ATOMS: atom_id res chain seq x y z
N MET A 1 65.33 -17.34 140.44
CA MET A 1 65.04 -18.55 139.63
C MET A 1 64.32 -18.26 138.31
N THR A 2 63.68 -17.10 138.10
CA THR A 2 62.94 -16.77 136.86
C THR A 2 63.81 -16.46 135.63
N VAL A 3 64.99 -15.86 135.81
CA VAL A 3 65.88 -15.47 134.69
C VAL A 3 66.48 -16.67 133.94
N ILE A 4 66.78 -17.76 134.64
CA ILE A 4 67.34 -18.99 134.05
C ILE A 4 66.29 -19.66 133.13
N LEU A 5 65.02 -19.58 133.48
CA LEU A 5 63.92 -20.19 132.74
C LEU A 5 63.64 -19.46 131.42
N ILE A 6 63.76 -18.12 131.41
CA ILE A 6 63.62 -17.30 130.20
C ILE A 6 64.73 -17.58 129.18
N LEU A 7 66.00 -17.72 129.64
CA LEU A 7 67.12 -18.02 128.75
C LEU A 7 67.04 -19.43 128.15
N LEU A 8 66.53 -20.40 128.90
CA LEU A 8 66.29 -21.76 128.39
C LEU A 8 65.21 -21.77 127.31
N CYS A 9 64.10 -21.04 127.53
CA CYS A 9 63.03 -20.91 126.55
C CYS A 9 63.50 -20.21 125.26
N LEU A 10 64.36 -19.18 125.36
CA LEU A 10 64.89 -18.49 124.18
C LEU A 10 65.84 -19.39 123.36
N ALA A 11 66.65 -20.21 124.03
CA ALA A 11 67.54 -21.17 123.38
C ALA A 11 66.78 -22.30 122.66
N ILE A 12 65.69 -22.78 123.27
CA ILE A 12 64.82 -23.80 122.66
C ILE A 12 64.05 -23.20 121.46
N ALA A 13 63.49 -21.99 121.61
CA ALA A 13 62.80 -21.30 120.52
C ALA A 13 63.75 -20.94 119.36
N GLY A 14 64.99 -20.52 119.66
CA GLY A 14 66.01 -20.25 118.65
C GLY A 14 66.43 -21.48 117.85
N ARG A 15 66.45 -22.66 118.50
CA ARG A 15 66.82 -23.93 117.84
C ARG A 15 65.73 -24.45 116.91
N GLU A 16 64.46 -24.30 117.27
CA GLU A 16 63.31 -24.67 116.41
C GLU A 16 63.19 -23.74 115.19
N LEU A 17 63.49 -22.45 115.35
CA LEU A 17 63.51 -21.49 114.24
C LEU A 17 64.67 -21.74 113.27
N TYR A 18 65.81 -22.21 113.77
CA TYR A 18 66.97 -22.58 112.94
C TYR A 18 66.70 -23.84 112.10
N LEU A 19 66.01 -24.84 112.64
CA LEU A 19 65.63 -26.05 111.90
C LEU A 19 64.51 -25.81 110.87
N ALA A 20 63.61 -24.86 111.11
CA ALA A 20 62.59 -24.48 110.13
C ALA A 20 63.17 -23.74 108.91
N PHE A 21 64.33 -23.06 109.06
CA PHE A 21 65.00 -22.35 107.98
C PHE A 21 65.85 -23.24 107.07
N GLU A 22 66.31 -24.41 107.55
CA GLU A 22 67.13 -25.35 106.74
C GLU A 22 66.33 -26.16 105.70
N ARG A 23 64.98 -26.05 105.65
CA ARG A 23 64.15 -26.72 104.63
C ARG A 23 63.88 -25.89 103.36
N LYS A 24 64.43 -24.69 103.23
CA LYS A 24 64.10 -23.77 102.12
C LYS A 24 65.24 -23.57 101.10
N LYS A 25 65.51 -24.62 100.30
CA LYS A 25 66.03 -24.61 98.90
C LYS A 25 67.46 -24.05 98.67
N PRO A 26 68.21 -24.44 97.59
CA PRO A 26 67.68 -24.69 96.24
C PRO A 26 68.25 -25.89 95.47
N ALA A 27 67.37 -26.67 94.83
CA ALA A 27 67.69 -27.41 93.62
C ALA A 27 67.12 -26.62 92.43
N SER A 28 67.95 -25.84 91.75
CA SER A 28 67.58 -25.09 90.53
C SER A 28 68.81 -24.95 89.62
N ALA A 29 69.06 -25.98 88.83
CA ALA A 29 70.10 -25.98 87.78
C ALA A 29 69.70 -26.84 86.55
N PRO A 30 68.98 -27.98 86.66
CA PRO A 30 68.62 -28.75 85.46
C PRO A 30 67.38 -28.22 84.72
N GLU A 31 66.39 -27.62 85.39
CA GLU A 31 65.15 -27.14 84.76
C GLU A 31 65.37 -25.89 83.86
N ILE A 32 66.37 -25.06 84.16
CA ILE A 32 66.68 -23.86 83.36
C ILE A 32 67.36 -24.24 82.04
N ALA A 33 68.13 -25.33 82.02
CA ALA A 33 68.71 -25.86 80.78
C ALA A 33 67.61 -26.45 79.88
N ASP A 34 66.69 -27.22 80.47
CA ASP A 34 65.61 -27.87 79.72
C ASP A 34 64.60 -26.86 79.15
N LEU A 35 64.25 -25.83 79.93
CA LEU A 35 63.41 -24.72 79.45
C LEU A 35 64.07 -23.91 78.32
N ARG A 36 65.42 -23.78 78.30
CA ARG A 36 66.13 -23.13 77.20
C ARG A 36 66.12 -23.96 75.93
N THR A 37 66.26 -25.28 76.02
CA THR A 37 66.11 -26.18 74.88
C THR A 37 64.68 -26.18 74.34
N GLN A 38 63.67 -26.17 75.20
CA GLN A 38 62.26 -26.07 74.78
C GLN A 38 61.94 -24.73 74.12
N LEU A 39 62.46 -23.60 74.65
CA LEU A 39 62.33 -22.29 74.01
C LEU A 39 63.06 -22.21 72.67
N ALA A 40 64.22 -22.85 72.53
CA ALA A 40 64.94 -22.93 71.25
C ALA A 40 64.16 -23.77 70.23
N ALA A 41 63.56 -24.89 70.65
CA ALA A 41 62.69 -25.71 69.80
C ALA A 41 61.41 -24.96 69.39
N LEU A 42 60.76 -24.25 70.32
CA LEU A 42 59.57 -23.43 70.04
C LEU A 42 59.87 -22.20 69.17
N ARG A 43 61.07 -21.62 69.26
CA ARG A 43 61.53 -20.59 68.33
C ARG A 43 61.78 -21.18 66.94
N GLY A 44 62.37 -22.38 66.86
CA GLY A 44 62.55 -23.10 65.60
C GLY A 44 61.23 -23.38 64.89
N THR A 45 60.21 -23.87 65.62
CA THR A 45 58.88 -24.12 65.05
C THR A 45 58.15 -22.83 64.69
N ARG A 46 58.33 -21.75 65.46
CA ARG A 46 57.79 -20.43 65.13
C ARG A 46 58.41 -19.87 63.85
N ASP A 47 59.73 -19.92 63.70
CA ASP A 47 60.42 -19.43 62.51
C ASP A 47 60.01 -20.24 61.26
N GLU A 48 59.76 -21.54 61.42
CA GLU A 48 59.24 -22.41 60.36
C GLU A 48 57.80 -22.06 59.98
N LEU A 49 56.94 -21.79 60.96
CA LEU A 49 55.57 -21.29 60.75
C LEU A 49 55.55 -19.92 60.06
N GLU A 50 56.44 -19.01 60.43
CA GLU A 50 56.56 -17.70 59.80
C GLU A 50 57.03 -17.83 58.34
N ARG A 51 57.99 -18.71 58.06
CA ARG A 51 58.41 -19.04 56.69
C ARG A 51 57.29 -19.67 55.87
N PHE A 52 56.53 -20.60 56.46
CA PHE A 52 55.41 -21.24 55.77
C PHE A 52 54.29 -20.26 55.46
N ARG A 53 53.95 -19.36 56.39
CA ARG A 53 52.99 -18.28 56.17
C ARG A 53 53.46 -17.30 55.10
N ALA A 54 54.74 -16.92 55.10
CA ALA A 54 55.30 -16.06 54.05
C ALA A 54 55.26 -16.74 52.67
N ALA A 55 55.54 -18.04 52.60
CA ALA A 55 55.43 -18.82 51.37
C ALA A 55 53.97 -18.97 50.88
N GLN A 56 53.03 -19.17 51.80
CA GLN A 56 51.59 -19.21 51.48
C GLN A 56 51.07 -17.86 51.03
N ALA A 57 51.41 -16.76 51.70
CA ALA A 57 51.04 -15.41 51.30
C ALA A 57 51.54 -15.12 49.87
N LYS A 58 52.82 -15.39 49.59
CA LYS A 58 53.40 -15.24 48.26
C LYS A 58 52.73 -16.10 47.19
N ARG A 59 52.21 -17.28 47.56
CA ARG A 59 51.46 -18.16 46.65
C ARG A 59 50.05 -17.63 46.39
N LEU A 60 49.38 -17.10 47.41
CA LEU A 60 48.07 -16.47 47.27
C LEU A 60 48.15 -15.20 46.43
N ASP A 61 49.17 -14.35 46.63
CA ASP A 61 49.38 -13.13 45.84
C ASP A 61 49.57 -13.45 44.34
N ARG A 62 50.31 -14.52 44.03
CA ARG A 62 50.48 -14.99 42.65
C ARG A 62 49.19 -15.51 42.03
N LEU A 63 48.38 -16.23 42.80
CA LEU A 63 47.10 -16.74 42.32
C LEU A 63 46.08 -15.61 42.15
N ALA A 64 46.10 -14.60 43.02
CA ALA A 64 45.28 -13.41 42.90
C ALA A 64 45.64 -12.62 41.63
N ALA A 65 46.94 -12.41 41.37
CA ALA A 65 47.41 -11.74 40.15
C ALA A 65 47.05 -12.51 38.86
N ASP A 66 47.22 -13.84 38.83
CA ASP A 66 46.83 -14.68 37.67
C ASP A 66 45.31 -14.69 37.44
N GLN A 67 44.51 -14.63 38.52
CA GLN A 67 43.05 -14.50 38.39
C GLN A 67 42.62 -13.12 37.89
N GLU A 68 43.28 -12.05 38.34
CA GLU A 68 43.02 -10.68 37.89
C GLU A 68 43.34 -10.53 36.40
N GLU A 69 44.50 -11.03 35.94
CA GLU A 69 44.89 -11.02 34.53
C GLU A 69 43.91 -11.81 33.65
N ARG A 70 43.45 -12.99 34.11
CA ARG A 70 42.43 -13.76 33.38
C ARG A 70 41.08 -13.06 33.32
N PHE A 71 40.68 -12.39 34.41
CA PHE A 71 39.43 -11.65 34.45
C PHE A 71 39.46 -10.45 33.50
N GLU A 72 40.57 -9.73 33.44
CA GLU A 72 40.78 -8.63 32.48
C GLU A 72 40.74 -9.11 31.02
N LEU A 73 41.38 -10.23 30.72
CA LEU A 73 41.33 -10.83 29.37
C LEU A 73 39.92 -11.24 28.97
N LEU A 74 39.19 -11.93 29.84
CA LEU A 74 37.81 -12.38 29.58
C LEU A 74 36.83 -11.21 29.44
N THR A 75 36.98 -10.15 30.25
CA THR A 75 36.13 -8.96 30.17
C THR A 75 36.44 -8.12 28.94
N GLY A 76 37.70 -8.05 28.53
CA GLY A 76 38.12 -7.40 27.28
C GLY A 76 37.57 -8.11 26.03
N ASP A 77 37.64 -9.43 25.98
CA ASP A 77 37.14 -10.23 24.85
C ASP A 77 35.60 -10.12 24.75
N ARG A 78 34.90 -10.29 25.87
CA ARG A 78 33.45 -10.14 25.93
C ARG A 78 32.97 -8.74 25.54
N SER A 79 33.71 -7.70 25.90
CA SER A 79 33.38 -6.32 25.51
C SER A 79 33.54 -6.08 24.00
N ARG A 80 34.51 -6.74 23.36
CA ARG A 80 34.70 -6.68 21.89
C ARG A 80 33.58 -7.42 21.17
N ASP A 81 33.24 -8.61 21.62
CA ASP A 81 32.13 -9.39 21.06
C ASP A 81 30.80 -8.67 21.18
N ASP A 82 30.50 -8.10 22.36
CA ASP A 82 29.31 -7.29 22.57
C ASP A 82 29.30 -6.03 21.67
N GLY A 83 30.46 -5.44 21.40
CA GLY A 83 30.61 -4.34 20.45
C GLY A 83 30.27 -4.75 19.02
N ALA A 84 30.86 -5.85 18.54
CA ALA A 84 30.63 -6.38 17.20
C ALA A 84 29.17 -6.83 16.99
N LEU A 85 28.55 -7.44 18.00
CA LEU A 85 27.14 -7.81 17.97
C LEU A 85 26.24 -6.58 17.88
N ARG A 86 26.49 -5.53 18.68
CA ARG A 86 25.72 -4.28 18.62
C ARG A 86 25.86 -3.57 17.28
N GLU A 87 27.05 -3.57 16.69
CA GLU A 87 27.27 -2.99 15.36
C GLU A 87 26.50 -3.77 14.28
N THR A 88 26.54 -5.09 14.35
CA THR A 88 25.79 -5.96 13.43
C THR A 88 24.29 -5.73 13.59
N ASP A 89 23.79 -5.67 14.82
CA ASP A 89 22.38 -5.38 15.13
C ASP A 89 21.93 -4.01 14.63
N ALA A 90 22.79 -3.00 14.75
CA ALA A 90 22.52 -1.66 14.22
C ALA A 90 22.46 -1.68 12.68
N ARG A 91 23.37 -2.41 12.02
CA ARG A 91 23.36 -2.59 10.56
C ARG A 91 22.12 -3.35 10.10
N VAL A 92 21.73 -4.42 10.79
CA VAL A 92 20.50 -5.18 10.51
C VAL A 92 19.27 -4.27 10.65
N ARG A 93 19.16 -3.51 11.74
CA ARG A 93 18.05 -2.57 11.93
C ARG A 93 17.99 -1.50 10.84
N SER A 94 19.14 -0.96 10.42
CA SER A 94 19.22 0.00 9.32
C SER A 94 18.77 -0.60 7.99
N LEU A 95 19.19 -1.83 7.68
CA LEU A 95 18.77 -2.53 6.45
C LEU A 95 17.28 -2.85 6.47
N VAL A 96 16.76 -3.30 7.61
CA VAL A 96 15.32 -3.55 7.79
C VAL A 96 14.53 -2.26 7.61
N ALA A 97 14.96 -1.14 8.21
CA ALA A 97 14.34 0.15 8.02
C ALA A 97 14.37 0.57 6.54
N GLN A 98 15.52 0.47 5.87
CA GLN A 98 15.65 0.81 4.44
C GLN A 98 14.76 -0.05 3.53
N ILE A 99 14.68 -1.35 3.80
CA ILE A 99 13.80 -2.27 3.06
C ILE A 99 12.35 -1.88 3.28
N ASN A 100 11.96 -1.62 4.53
CA ASN A 100 10.57 -1.33 4.88
C ASN A 100 10.10 0.06 4.42
N GLU A 101 10.96 1.07 4.52
CA GLU A 101 10.61 2.45 4.21
C GLU A 101 10.68 2.78 2.72
N ARG A 102 11.49 2.05 1.94
CA ARG A 102 11.71 2.36 0.52
C ARG A 102 11.37 1.22 -0.41
N MET A 103 11.96 0.04 -0.19
CA MET A 103 11.83 -1.06 -1.15
C MET A 103 10.42 -1.67 -1.13
N LEU A 104 9.82 -1.87 0.04
CA LEU A 104 8.47 -2.44 0.14
C LEU A 104 7.39 -1.54 -0.49
N PRO A 105 7.34 -0.21 -0.23
CA PRO A 105 6.40 0.68 -0.90
C PRO A 105 6.58 0.69 -2.42
N ASP A 106 7.82 0.77 -2.91
CA ASP A 106 8.11 0.79 -4.35
C ASP A 106 7.68 -0.51 -5.05
N VAL A 107 7.98 -1.66 -4.44
CA VAL A 107 7.56 -2.97 -4.96
C VAL A 107 6.05 -3.12 -4.91
N ASN A 108 5.40 -2.70 -3.82
CA ASN A 108 3.96 -2.78 -3.69
C ASN A 108 3.27 -1.88 -4.73
N ALA A 109 3.73 -0.64 -4.91
CA ALA A 109 3.22 0.27 -5.94
C ALA A 109 3.43 -0.28 -7.36
N ARG A 110 4.55 -0.96 -7.62
CA ARG A 110 4.78 -1.65 -8.90
C ARG A 110 3.85 -2.83 -9.10
N LEU A 111 3.65 -3.67 -8.09
CA LEU A 111 2.73 -4.81 -8.13
C LEU A 111 1.28 -4.35 -8.32
N SER A 112 0.85 -3.29 -7.63
CA SER A 112 -0.47 -2.69 -7.82
C SER A 112 -0.68 -2.22 -9.26
N ARG A 113 0.28 -1.48 -9.84
CA ARG A 113 0.20 -1.07 -11.25
C ARG A 113 0.17 -2.26 -12.20
N GLN A 114 0.97 -3.30 -11.96
CA GLN A 114 0.94 -4.51 -12.78
C GLN A 114 -0.40 -5.24 -12.68
N ARG A 115 -1.00 -5.29 -11.48
CA ARG A 115 -2.32 -5.86 -11.27
C ARG A 115 -3.40 -5.07 -12.00
N GLU A 116 -3.40 -3.74 -11.91
CA GLU A 116 -4.34 -2.89 -12.65
C GLU A 116 -4.23 -3.09 -14.17
N ILE A 117 -3.01 -3.20 -14.71
CA ILE A 117 -2.79 -3.49 -16.14
C ILE A 117 -3.32 -4.88 -16.49
N ALA A 118 -3.07 -5.89 -15.65
CA ALA A 118 -3.55 -7.25 -15.87
C ALA A 118 -5.09 -7.34 -15.83
N ASP A 119 -5.71 -6.62 -14.89
CA ASP A 119 -7.17 -6.55 -14.75
C ASP A 119 -7.80 -5.87 -15.99
N ARG A 120 -7.22 -4.75 -16.48
CA ARG A 120 -7.65 -4.10 -17.72
C ARG A 120 -7.53 -5.02 -18.93
N LEU A 121 -6.36 -5.66 -19.12
CA LEU A 121 -6.15 -6.61 -20.21
C LEU A 121 -7.14 -7.79 -20.15
N THR A 122 -7.48 -8.25 -18.95
CA THR A 122 -8.45 -9.33 -18.76
C THR A 122 -9.85 -8.89 -19.19
N ALA A 123 -10.27 -7.67 -18.83
CA ALA A 123 -11.52 -7.09 -19.29
C ALA A 123 -11.56 -6.93 -20.82
N ASP A 124 -10.48 -6.41 -21.43
CA ASP A 124 -10.37 -6.22 -22.88
C ASP A 124 -10.45 -7.55 -23.63
N VAL A 125 -9.72 -8.58 -23.16
CA VAL A 125 -9.78 -9.93 -23.74
C VAL A 125 -11.17 -10.54 -23.59
N GLY A 126 -11.84 -10.31 -22.44
CA GLY A 126 -13.21 -10.71 -22.21
C GLY A 126 -14.18 -10.09 -23.23
N ALA A 127 -14.06 -8.78 -23.44
CA ALA A 127 -14.85 -8.03 -24.41
C ALA A 127 -14.61 -8.51 -25.85
N LEU A 128 -13.33 -8.67 -26.25
CA LEU A 128 -12.97 -9.19 -27.58
C LEU A 128 -13.50 -10.61 -27.80
N ARG A 129 -13.40 -11.49 -26.79
CA ARG A 129 -13.92 -12.85 -26.89
C ARG A 129 -15.44 -12.84 -27.05
N ALA A 130 -16.16 -12.03 -26.27
CA ALA A 130 -17.61 -11.90 -26.39
C ALA A 130 -18.01 -11.40 -27.79
N HIS A 131 -17.28 -10.42 -28.31
CA HIS A 131 -17.48 -9.90 -29.67
C HIS A 131 -17.23 -10.98 -30.74
N LEU A 132 -16.12 -11.71 -30.67
CA LEU A 132 -15.80 -12.77 -31.63
C LEU A 132 -16.82 -13.92 -31.60
N VAL A 133 -17.31 -14.29 -30.42
CA VAL A 133 -18.40 -15.28 -30.28
C VAL A 133 -19.67 -14.75 -30.95
N GLY A 134 -20.06 -13.50 -30.68
CA GLY A 134 -21.22 -12.87 -31.32
C GLY A 134 -21.10 -12.81 -32.84
N ARG A 135 -19.92 -12.46 -33.37
CA ARG A 135 -19.62 -12.46 -34.81
C ARG A 135 -19.69 -13.85 -35.41
N LEU A 136 -19.26 -14.87 -34.68
CA LEU A 136 -19.34 -16.26 -35.13
C LEU A 136 -20.79 -16.75 -35.16
N ASP A 137 -21.58 -16.45 -34.13
CA ASP A 137 -23.01 -16.75 -34.09
C ASP A 137 -23.76 -16.04 -35.24
N GLN A 138 -23.43 -14.78 -35.52
CA GLN A 138 -23.97 -14.04 -36.68
C GLN A 138 -23.58 -14.69 -38.01
N ALA A 139 -22.32 -15.12 -38.17
CA ALA A 139 -21.87 -15.80 -39.39
C ALA A 139 -22.52 -17.18 -39.57
N VAL A 140 -22.76 -17.91 -38.48
CA VAL A 140 -23.50 -19.18 -38.47
C VAL A 140 -24.97 -18.93 -38.85
N ALA A 141 -25.62 -17.93 -38.26
CA ALA A 141 -26.99 -17.56 -38.59
C ALA A 141 -27.11 -17.15 -40.08
N ALA A 142 -26.17 -16.36 -40.58
CA ALA A 142 -26.10 -15.98 -41.99
C ALA A 142 -25.94 -17.19 -42.92
N SER A 143 -25.09 -18.16 -42.52
CA SER A 143 -24.91 -19.42 -43.26
C SER A 143 -26.16 -20.30 -43.26
N LEU A 144 -27.01 -20.18 -42.23
CA LEU A 144 -28.30 -20.84 -42.11
C LEU A 144 -29.44 -20.08 -42.83
N GLY A 145 -29.14 -18.98 -43.52
CA GLY A 145 -30.09 -18.20 -44.30
C GLY A 145 -30.80 -17.08 -43.53
N ALA A 146 -30.35 -16.75 -42.32
CA ALA A 146 -30.77 -15.50 -41.67
C ALA A 146 -30.09 -14.30 -42.34
N ASP A 147 -30.76 -13.16 -42.42
CA ASP A 147 -30.10 -11.94 -42.87
C ASP A 147 -29.08 -11.50 -41.81
N PRO A 148 -27.83 -11.17 -42.20
CA PRO A 148 -26.85 -10.66 -41.25
C PRO A 148 -27.36 -9.34 -40.66
N PRO A 149 -27.17 -9.10 -39.35
CA PRO A 149 -27.56 -7.83 -38.76
C PRO A 149 -26.76 -6.70 -39.42
N ASP A 150 -27.44 -5.65 -39.83
CA ASP A 150 -26.79 -4.47 -40.38
C ASP A 150 -25.93 -3.79 -39.31
N LEU A 151 -24.73 -3.37 -39.71
CA LEU A 151 -23.82 -2.63 -38.85
C LEU A 151 -24.05 -1.13 -39.04
N VAL A 152 -24.25 -0.43 -37.94
CA VAL A 152 -24.50 1.00 -37.89
C VAL A 152 -23.37 1.67 -37.13
N THR A 153 -22.80 2.73 -37.69
CA THR A 153 -21.80 3.54 -36.99
C THR A 153 -22.48 4.56 -36.10
N GLY A 154 -21.99 4.71 -34.89
CA GLY A 154 -22.33 5.78 -33.98
C GLY A 154 -21.08 6.45 -33.46
N ALA A 155 -21.23 7.65 -32.90
CA ALA A 155 -20.11 8.38 -32.34
C ALA A 155 -20.59 9.42 -31.32
N LEU A 156 -19.76 9.66 -30.32
CA LEU A 156 -20.05 10.59 -29.23
C LEU A 156 -18.83 11.49 -29.00
N THR A 157 -19.05 12.79 -28.92
CA THR A 157 -18.00 13.78 -28.62
C THR A 157 -18.46 14.79 -27.59
N GLY A 158 -17.52 15.26 -26.77
CA GLY A 158 -17.73 16.29 -25.77
C GLY A 158 -16.50 17.21 -25.61
N GLY A 159 -16.73 18.40 -25.04
CA GLY A 159 -15.73 19.45 -24.87
C GLY A 159 -14.65 19.18 -23.81
N SER A 160 -14.89 18.26 -22.87
CA SER A 160 -13.97 17.92 -21.76
C SER A 160 -13.83 16.41 -21.62
N SER A 161 -12.61 15.89 -21.42
CA SER A 161 -12.27 14.46 -21.37
C SER A 161 -13.23 13.64 -20.48
N PRO A 162 -13.70 12.45 -20.92
CA PRO A 162 -14.72 11.69 -20.20
C PRO A 162 -14.14 11.02 -18.94
N ALA A 163 -12.80 10.99 -18.80
CA ALA A 163 -12.11 10.47 -17.64
C ALA A 163 -11.98 11.48 -16.49
N GLU A 164 -12.15 12.77 -16.76
CA GLU A 164 -11.92 13.85 -15.79
C GLU A 164 -13.22 14.45 -15.24
N GLU A 165 -14.34 14.33 -15.97
CA GLU A 165 -15.64 14.88 -15.58
C GLU A 165 -16.70 13.77 -15.44
N ALA A 166 -17.44 13.79 -14.32
CA ALA A 166 -18.57 12.89 -14.08
C ALA A 166 -19.63 12.96 -15.19
N ASP A 167 -19.77 14.13 -15.82
CA ASP A 167 -20.73 14.43 -16.88
C ASP A 167 -20.41 13.64 -18.16
N GLY A 168 -19.12 13.39 -18.46
CA GLY A 168 -18.71 12.59 -19.62
C GLY A 168 -19.09 11.11 -19.51
N LEU A 169 -18.97 10.53 -18.30
CA LEU A 169 -19.43 9.16 -18.03
C LEU A 169 -20.95 9.03 -18.06
N THR A 170 -21.66 10.05 -17.55
CA THR A 170 -23.13 10.11 -17.60
C THR A 170 -23.62 10.14 -19.05
N LEU A 171 -22.99 10.96 -19.90
CA LEU A 171 -23.35 11.07 -21.31
C LEU A 171 -23.12 9.75 -22.08
N ILE A 172 -22.03 9.02 -21.79
CA ILE A 172 -21.77 7.68 -22.35
C ILE A 172 -22.91 6.71 -21.96
N GLY A 173 -23.29 6.68 -20.68
CA GLY A 173 -24.37 5.81 -20.21
C GLY A 173 -25.72 6.14 -20.84
N LEU A 174 -26.05 7.43 -20.98
CA LEU A 174 -27.28 7.88 -21.65
C LEU A 174 -27.29 7.53 -23.15
N TYR A 175 -26.13 7.64 -23.81
CA TYR A 175 -25.99 7.23 -25.20
C TYR A 175 -26.23 5.73 -25.38
N GLU A 176 -25.65 4.89 -24.52
CA GLU A 176 -25.81 3.43 -24.59
C GLU A 176 -27.26 3.01 -24.30
N ALA A 177 -27.90 3.61 -23.31
CA ALA A 177 -29.32 3.40 -23.02
C ALA A 177 -30.22 3.83 -24.19
N PHE A 178 -29.89 4.95 -24.83
CA PHE A 178 -30.58 5.41 -26.04
C PHE A 178 -30.39 4.44 -27.21
N ALA A 179 -29.18 3.92 -27.44
CA ALA A 179 -28.93 2.91 -28.46
C ALA A 179 -29.73 1.61 -28.20
N GLU A 180 -29.69 1.10 -26.97
CA GLU A 180 -30.42 -0.12 -26.57
C GLU A 180 -31.93 0.02 -26.82
N ARG A 181 -32.50 1.21 -26.60
CA ARG A 181 -33.92 1.50 -26.82
C ARG A 181 -34.36 1.32 -28.27
N TYR A 182 -33.47 1.59 -29.23
CA TYR A 182 -33.69 1.39 -30.67
C TYR A 182 -33.24 0.00 -31.14
N GLU A 183 -33.11 -0.95 -30.21
CA GLU A 183 -32.67 -2.33 -30.47
C GLU A 183 -31.26 -2.37 -31.09
N LEU A 184 -30.42 -1.38 -30.78
CA LEU A 184 -29.03 -1.34 -31.19
C LEU A 184 -28.14 -1.82 -30.05
N ARG A 185 -27.33 -2.82 -30.34
CA ARG A 185 -26.34 -3.38 -29.43
C ARG A 185 -24.97 -2.82 -29.75
N VAL A 186 -24.26 -2.35 -28.72
CA VAL A 186 -22.85 -1.96 -28.84
C VAL A 186 -21.98 -3.20 -29.01
N GLU A 187 -21.34 -3.33 -30.17
CA GLU A 187 -20.43 -4.43 -30.49
C GLU A 187 -18.98 -4.08 -30.17
N LEU A 188 -18.59 -2.84 -30.50
CA LEU A 188 -17.24 -2.35 -30.32
C LEU A 188 -17.28 -0.86 -30.03
N THR A 189 -16.47 -0.43 -29.06
CA THR A 189 -16.17 0.98 -28.78
C THR A 189 -14.71 1.24 -29.11
N HIS A 190 -14.45 2.37 -29.76
CA HIS A 190 -13.11 2.82 -30.09
C HIS A 190 -12.94 4.27 -29.63
N PRO A 191 -12.32 4.51 -28.46
CA PRO A 191 -11.96 5.85 -28.04
C PRO A 191 -10.89 6.42 -28.98
N VAL A 192 -11.06 7.67 -29.36
CA VAL A 192 -10.16 8.46 -30.21
C VAL A 192 -9.87 9.73 -29.42
N GLU A 193 -8.62 9.89 -29.01
CA GLU A 193 -8.13 11.14 -28.43
C GLU A 193 -7.64 12.03 -29.57
N GLN A 194 -8.20 13.23 -29.67
CA GLN A 194 -7.84 14.21 -30.68
C GLN A 194 -7.76 15.59 -30.02
N ASP A 195 -6.73 16.38 -30.35
CA ASP A 195 -6.36 17.65 -29.72
C ASP A 195 -7.53 18.44 -29.08
N GLY A 196 -7.69 18.29 -27.75
CA GLY A 196 -8.61 19.08 -26.94
C GLY A 196 -10.06 18.63 -26.87
N PHE A 197 -10.45 17.51 -27.49
CA PHE A 197 -11.78 16.90 -27.32
C PHE A 197 -11.68 15.38 -27.34
N TRP A 198 -12.65 14.71 -26.73
CA TRP A 198 -12.73 13.25 -26.80
C TRP A 198 -13.78 12.83 -27.82
N LEU A 199 -13.50 11.71 -28.48
CA LEU A 199 -14.40 11.08 -29.43
C LEU A 199 -14.47 9.58 -29.11
N VAL A 200 -15.64 9.05 -28.81
CA VAL A 200 -15.86 7.60 -28.76
C VAL A 200 -16.63 7.19 -30.01
N ARG A 201 -16.03 6.31 -30.81
CA ARG A 201 -16.72 5.68 -31.95
C ARG A 201 -17.39 4.39 -31.49
N TYR A 202 -18.64 4.21 -31.87
CA TYR A 202 -19.44 3.03 -31.59
C TYR A 202 -19.71 2.27 -32.89
N TYR A 203 -19.56 0.96 -32.83
CA TYR A 203 -20.04 0.05 -33.86
C TYR A 203 -21.23 -0.71 -33.28
N LEU A 204 -22.39 -0.48 -33.88
CA LEU A 204 -23.67 -0.96 -33.39
C LEU A 204 -24.23 -2.02 -34.33
N SER A 205 -24.87 -3.05 -33.77
CA SER A 205 -25.59 -4.08 -34.53
C SER A 205 -27.06 -4.11 -34.11
N GLY A 206 -27.96 -4.52 -35.02
CA GLY A 206 -29.36 -4.80 -34.66
C GLY A 206 -30.34 -4.40 -35.75
N ARG A 207 -30.45 -3.10 -36.05
CA ARG A 207 -31.38 -2.57 -37.05
C ARG A 207 -30.68 -1.98 -38.27
N SER A 208 -31.36 -2.04 -39.41
CA SER A 208 -30.89 -1.42 -40.64
C SER A 208 -30.88 0.11 -40.55
N PRO A 209 -29.90 0.80 -41.16
CA PRO A 209 -29.88 2.25 -41.24
C PRO A 209 -31.19 2.84 -41.81
N ARG A 210 -31.83 2.13 -42.76
CA ARG A 210 -33.11 2.55 -43.37
C ARG A 210 -34.29 2.42 -42.40
N GLY A 211 -34.31 1.39 -41.56
CA GLY A 211 -35.32 1.24 -40.52
C GLY A 211 -35.22 2.37 -39.49
N LEU A 212 -33.99 2.62 -39.03
CA LEU A 212 -33.69 3.70 -38.09
C LEU A 212 -34.04 5.09 -38.65
N GLU A 213 -33.76 5.34 -39.93
CA GLU A 213 -34.07 6.62 -40.58
C GLU A 213 -35.55 6.99 -40.45
N ARG A 214 -36.47 6.02 -40.61
CA ARG A 214 -37.90 6.25 -40.43
C ARG A 214 -38.25 6.56 -38.97
N ASP A 215 -37.78 5.73 -38.05
CA ASP A 215 -38.06 5.87 -36.62
C ASP A 215 -37.54 7.21 -36.08
N PHE A 216 -36.40 7.69 -36.57
CA PHE A 216 -35.86 8.99 -36.18
C PHE A 216 -36.54 10.18 -36.85
N ILE A 217 -37.08 10.04 -38.07
CA ILE A 217 -37.95 11.07 -38.66
C ILE A 217 -39.22 11.23 -37.82
N ASP A 218 -39.80 10.12 -37.37
CA ASP A 218 -40.96 10.13 -36.48
C ASP A 218 -40.61 10.77 -35.11
N LEU A 219 -39.43 10.44 -34.55
CA LEU A 219 -38.88 11.10 -33.35
C LEU A 219 -38.77 12.61 -33.55
N LEU A 220 -38.14 13.09 -34.64
CA LEU A 220 -38.02 14.51 -34.94
C LEU A 220 -39.39 15.19 -35.05
N GLY A 221 -40.38 14.52 -35.63
CA GLY A 221 -41.77 14.99 -35.67
C GLY A 221 -42.36 15.19 -34.27
N GLY A 222 -42.12 14.25 -33.35
CA GLY A 222 -42.49 14.36 -31.94
C GLY A 222 -41.79 15.54 -31.24
N LEU A 223 -40.48 15.69 -31.46
CA LEU A 223 -39.69 16.78 -30.89
C LEU A 223 -40.18 18.17 -31.34
N ARG A 224 -40.50 18.33 -32.63
CA ARG A 224 -41.02 19.61 -33.18
C ARG A 224 -42.40 19.97 -32.66
N THR A 225 -43.27 18.99 -32.50
CA THR A 225 -44.68 19.22 -32.15
C THR A 225 -44.89 19.35 -30.65
N GLY A 226 -43.85 19.12 -29.84
CA GLY A 226 -43.95 19.04 -28.37
C GLY A 226 -44.90 17.93 -27.90
N ARG A 227 -45.37 17.08 -28.81
CA ARG A 227 -46.24 15.94 -28.54
C ARG A 227 -45.37 14.71 -28.49
N THR A 228 -45.09 14.29 -27.28
CA THR A 228 -44.67 12.92 -26.88
C THR A 228 -45.78 11.89 -27.13
N GLY A 229 -46.63 12.09 -28.15
CA GLY A 229 -47.95 11.49 -28.25
C GLY A 229 -48.15 10.73 -29.55
N GLY A 230 -47.88 9.42 -29.53
CA GLY A 230 -48.32 8.48 -30.56
C GLY A 230 -47.53 7.17 -30.68
N GLY A 231 -46.33 7.08 -30.08
CA GLY A 231 -45.51 5.86 -30.03
C GLY A 231 -45.24 5.38 -28.60
N PRO A 232 -44.78 4.12 -28.40
CA PRO A 232 -44.43 3.59 -27.08
C PRO A 232 -43.35 4.45 -26.41
N PRO A 233 -43.27 4.51 -25.06
CA PRO A 233 -42.57 5.55 -24.28
C PRO A 233 -41.14 5.78 -24.77
N ALA A 234 -40.96 6.80 -25.61
CA ALA A 234 -39.73 7.09 -26.36
C ALA A 234 -39.07 8.40 -25.92
N ASP A 235 -39.71 9.17 -25.02
CA ASP A 235 -39.28 10.53 -24.77
C ASP A 235 -38.30 10.68 -23.61
N ASP A 236 -38.23 9.75 -22.67
CA ASP A 236 -37.40 9.97 -21.48
C ASP A 236 -35.90 9.81 -21.78
N ALA A 237 -35.47 8.71 -22.41
CA ALA A 237 -34.05 8.51 -22.74
C ALA A 237 -33.49 9.56 -23.73
N VAL A 238 -34.28 9.96 -24.73
CA VAL A 238 -33.90 11.04 -25.66
C VAL A 238 -33.82 12.37 -24.94
N ARG A 239 -34.80 12.67 -24.07
CA ARG A 239 -34.84 13.92 -23.33
C ARG A 239 -33.69 14.01 -22.35
N ASP A 240 -33.37 12.92 -21.66
CA ASP A 240 -32.23 12.83 -20.75
C ASP A 240 -30.92 13.09 -21.51
N LEU A 241 -30.74 12.45 -22.68
CA LEU A 241 -29.59 12.69 -23.56
C LEU A 241 -29.51 14.13 -24.06
N LEU A 242 -30.64 14.70 -24.52
CA LEU A 242 -30.70 16.10 -24.98
C LEU A 242 -30.43 17.08 -23.84
N GLN A 243 -30.90 16.78 -22.63
CA GLN A 243 -30.68 17.60 -21.45
C GLN A 243 -29.21 17.61 -21.06
N GLU A 244 -28.56 16.44 -21.05
CA GLU A 244 -27.14 16.33 -20.76
C GLU A 244 -26.31 17.08 -21.81
N LEU A 245 -26.62 16.90 -23.10
CA LEU A 245 -25.96 17.63 -24.18
C LEU A 245 -26.17 19.15 -24.12
N HIS A 246 -27.31 19.61 -23.58
CA HIS A 246 -27.56 21.03 -23.39
C HIS A 246 -26.66 21.62 -22.29
N GLY A 247 -26.32 20.83 -21.27
CA GLY A 247 -25.41 21.22 -20.19
C GLY A 247 -23.95 21.41 -20.64
N ILE A 248 -23.59 20.87 -21.79
CA ILE A 248 -22.22 20.91 -22.33
C ILE A 248 -22.08 22.09 -23.32
N ASP A 249 -20.89 22.69 -23.36
CA ASP A 249 -20.57 23.80 -24.27
C ASP A 249 -20.61 23.39 -25.75
N LYS A 250 -19.98 22.26 -26.07
CA LYS A 250 -19.87 21.70 -27.44
C LYS A 250 -19.83 20.18 -27.40
N GLY A 251 -20.50 19.56 -28.36
CA GLY A 251 -20.51 18.10 -28.51
C GLY A 251 -21.37 17.64 -29.67
N CYS A 252 -21.12 16.44 -30.14
CA CYS A 252 -21.89 15.80 -31.21
C CYS A 252 -22.20 14.36 -30.82
N VAL A 253 -23.43 13.94 -31.10
CA VAL A 253 -23.91 12.57 -30.97
C VAL A 253 -24.42 12.09 -32.30
N GLN A 254 -23.87 10.98 -32.76
CA GLN A 254 -24.35 10.27 -33.94
C GLN A 254 -24.82 8.89 -33.54
N LEU A 255 -26.06 8.55 -33.90
CA LEU A 255 -26.61 7.19 -33.80
C LEU A 255 -27.11 6.78 -35.19
N GLY A 256 -26.22 6.18 -35.99
CA GLY A 256 -26.51 5.88 -37.39
C GLY A 256 -26.89 7.14 -38.17
N PRO A 257 -28.13 7.22 -38.73
CA PRO A 257 -28.59 8.40 -39.44
C PRO A 257 -28.97 9.58 -38.54
N LEU A 258 -29.20 9.38 -37.24
CA LEU A 258 -29.46 10.49 -36.33
C LEU A 258 -28.17 11.21 -35.97
N LEU A 259 -28.19 12.55 -36.06
CA LEU A 259 -27.10 13.43 -35.64
C LEU A 259 -27.66 14.55 -34.75
N ILE A 260 -27.13 14.66 -33.54
CA ILE A 260 -27.42 15.72 -32.58
C ILE A 260 -26.14 16.52 -32.38
N VAL A 261 -26.23 17.83 -32.49
CA VAL A 261 -25.08 18.74 -32.49
C VAL A 261 -25.33 19.84 -31.49
N ARG A 262 -24.47 19.94 -30.49
CA ARG A 262 -24.37 21.04 -29.56
C ARG A 262 -23.23 21.96 -30.00
N THR A 263 -23.59 23.21 -30.29
CA THR A 263 -22.67 24.34 -30.44
C THR A 263 -22.92 25.33 -29.31
N ALA A 264 -22.04 26.32 -29.15
CA ALA A 264 -22.22 27.38 -28.14
C ALA A 264 -23.56 28.13 -28.30
N GLU A 265 -24.09 28.21 -29.53
CA GLU A 265 -25.27 29.02 -29.86
C GLU A 265 -26.56 28.19 -29.97
N ALA A 266 -26.46 26.90 -30.30
CA ALA A 266 -27.62 26.08 -30.64
C ALA A 266 -27.44 24.61 -30.29
N LEU A 267 -28.55 23.92 -30.05
CA LEU A 267 -28.66 22.46 -30.00
C LEU A 267 -29.56 22.01 -31.15
N LEU A 268 -28.96 21.35 -32.12
CA LEU A 268 -29.61 20.95 -33.37
C LEU A 268 -29.73 19.43 -33.44
N CYS A 269 -30.82 18.93 -33.99
CA CYS A 269 -31.07 17.51 -34.19
C CYS A 269 -31.50 17.28 -35.64
N GLY A 270 -30.94 16.27 -36.30
CA GLY A 270 -31.36 15.94 -37.66
C GLY A 270 -31.07 14.52 -38.06
N VAL A 271 -31.72 14.09 -39.13
CA VAL A 271 -31.62 12.74 -39.68
C VAL A 271 -31.01 12.79 -41.07
N LEU A 272 -29.76 12.35 -41.15
CA LEU A 272 -29.01 12.24 -42.40
C LEU A 272 -29.61 11.13 -43.26
N PRO A 273 -29.90 11.39 -44.55
CA PRO A 273 -30.28 10.33 -45.47
C PRO A 273 -29.10 9.37 -45.66
N LEU A 274 -29.39 8.11 -45.96
CA LEU A 274 -28.36 7.08 -46.17
C LEU A 274 -27.28 7.49 -47.20
N ALA A 275 -27.67 8.23 -48.24
CA ALA A 275 -26.74 8.74 -49.25
C ALA A 275 -25.69 9.71 -48.68
N GLU A 276 -26.01 10.44 -47.60
CA GLU A 276 -25.07 11.32 -46.90
C GLU A 276 -24.21 10.54 -45.91
N LEU A 277 -24.75 9.53 -45.23
CA LEU A 277 -23.97 8.66 -44.35
C LEU A 277 -22.86 7.89 -45.08
N LEU A 278 -23.10 7.53 -46.34
CA LEU A 278 -22.12 6.81 -47.16
C LEU A 278 -21.01 7.70 -47.71
N ARG A 279 -21.07 9.02 -47.47
CA ARG A 279 -20.02 9.91 -47.93
C ARG A 279 -18.79 9.84 -47.02
N PRO A 280 -17.57 9.97 -47.58
CA PRO A 280 -16.35 9.89 -46.80
C PRO A 280 -16.18 11.02 -45.78
N ASP A 281 -16.86 12.15 -45.97
CA ASP A 281 -16.89 13.30 -45.07
C ASP A 281 -17.86 13.13 -43.88
N ALA A 282 -18.72 12.09 -43.88
CA ALA A 282 -19.68 11.88 -42.79
C ALA A 282 -18.99 11.68 -41.43
N ALA A 283 -17.82 11.04 -41.41
CA ALA A 283 -17.03 10.86 -40.19
C ALA A 283 -16.45 12.19 -39.66
N ALA A 284 -16.25 13.18 -40.54
CA ALA A 284 -15.74 14.50 -40.14
C ALA A 284 -16.82 15.35 -39.46
N LEU A 285 -18.11 15.09 -39.74
CA LEU A 285 -19.23 15.79 -39.09
C LEU A 285 -19.18 15.64 -37.57
N VAL A 286 -18.86 14.46 -37.06
CA VAL A 286 -18.84 14.24 -35.61
C VAL A 286 -17.63 14.92 -34.95
N ALA A 287 -16.51 15.04 -35.68
CA ALA A 287 -15.30 15.70 -35.19
C ALA A 287 -15.40 17.24 -35.22
N ASP A 288 -16.27 17.81 -36.06
CA ASP A 288 -16.47 19.26 -36.17
C ASP A 288 -17.95 19.64 -35.98
N PRO A 289 -18.34 20.02 -34.75
CA PRO A 289 -19.70 20.45 -34.43
C PRO A 289 -20.18 21.66 -35.24
N ALA A 290 -19.28 22.56 -35.64
CA ALA A 290 -19.69 23.73 -36.43
C ALA A 290 -20.09 23.31 -37.85
N LEU A 291 -19.25 22.48 -38.48
CA LEU A 291 -19.53 21.92 -39.81
C LEU A 291 -20.80 21.06 -39.80
N ALA A 292 -20.98 20.25 -38.76
CA ALA A 292 -22.20 19.46 -38.58
C ALA A 292 -23.45 20.33 -38.44
N ALA A 293 -23.39 21.41 -37.67
CA ALA A 293 -24.50 22.34 -37.52
C ALA A 293 -24.90 22.99 -38.85
N ASP A 294 -23.93 23.45 -39.64
CA ASP A 294 -24.18 24.02 -40.97
C ASP A 294 -24.79 22.99 -41.93
N ARG A 295 -24.29 21.74 -41.87
CA ARG A 295 -24.83 20.65 -42.68
C ARG A 295 -26.28 20.34 -42.33
N LEU A 296 -26.60 20.30 -41.03
CA LEU A 296 -27.96 20.05 -40.54
C LEU A 296 -28.95 21.13 -40.98
N ARG A 297 -28.55 22.41 -40.98
CA ARG A 297 -29.39 23.52 -41.45
C ARG A 297 -29.72 23.46 -42.95
N CYS A 298 -28.92 22.74 -43.74
CA CYS A 298 -29.19 22.52 -45.16
C CYS A 298 -30.17 21.37 -45.43
N LEU A 299 -30.54 20.59 -44.41
CA LEU A 299 -31.48 19.49 -44.59
C LEU A 299 -32.92 20.00 -44.76
N PRO A 300 -33.79 19.21 -45.44
CA PRO A 300 -35.22 19.54 -45.54
C PRO A 300 -35.87 19.68 -44.15
N GLU A 301 -36.89 20.54 -44.04
CA GLU A 301 -37.60 20.80 -42.77
C GLU A 301 -38.12 19.53 -42.10
N GLY A 302 -38.44 18.47 -42.85
CA GLY A 302 -38.85 17.18 -42.29
C GLY A 302 -37.74 16.44 -41.52
N ARG A 303 -36.47 16.72 -41.80
CA ARG A 303 -35.28 16.01 -41.29
C ARG A 303 -34.40 16.84 -40.36
N PHE A 304 -34.79 18.08 -40.08
CA PHE A 304 -34.04 19.00 -39.23
C PHE A 304 -34.93 19.61 -38.14
N CYS A 305 -34.48 19.62 -36.89
CA CYS A 305 -35.18 20.22 -35.77
C CYS A 305 -34.19 21.03 -34.94
N ASP A 306 -34.53 22.30 -34.70
CA ASP A 306 -33.85 23.11 -33.69
C ASP A 306 -34.50 22.82 -32.32
N VAL A 307 -33.72 22.27 -31.41
CA VAL A 307 -34.15 21.93 -30.04
C VAL A 307 -33.50 22.83 -29.01
N SER A 308 -32.92 23.97 -29.42
CA SER A 308 -32.28 24.93 -28.50
C SER A 308 -33.25 25.49 -27.45
N GLY A 309 -34.54 25.59 -27.79
CA GLY A 309 -35.60 26.07 -26.90
C GLY A 309 -36.23 25.01 -26.00
N TRP A 310 -35.84 23.73 -26.11
CA TRP A 310 -36.48 22.64 -25.35
C TRP A 310 -36.21 22.69 -23.84
N SER A 311 -35.12 23.30 -23.40
CA SER A 311 -34.82 23.48 -21.96
C SER A 311 -35.76 24.49 -21.28
N ALA A 312 -36.35 25.43 -22.05
CA ALA A 312 -37.28 26.44 -21.53
C ALA A 312 -38.72 25.94 -21.37
N LEU A 313 -39.05 24.74 -21.88
CA LEU A 313 -40.39 24.12 -21.75
C LEU A 313 -40.60 23.42 -20.39
N ARG A 314 -39.75 23.71 -19.40
CA ARG A 314 -39.73 23.07 -18.08
C ARG A 314 -40.13 23.98 -16.91
N GLU A 315 -40.72 25.16 -17.19
CA GLU A 315 -41.45 25.95 -16.19
C GLU A 315 -42.97 25.82 -16.37
#